data_AF-A0A6B2CLG8-F1
#
_entry.id   AF-A0A6B2CLG8-F1
#
_cell.length_a   1.000
_cell.length_b   1.000
_cell.length_c   1.000
_cell.angle_alpha   90.00
_cell.angle_beta   90.00
_cell.angle_gamma   90.00
#
_symmetry.space_group_name_H-M   'P 1'
#
loop_
_entity.id
_entity.type
_entity.pdbx_description
1 polymer ?
#
loop_
_entity_poly.entity_id
_entity_poly.type
_entity_poly.pdbx_seq_one_letter_code
_entity_poly.pdbx_strand_id
1 'polypeptide(L)'
;MSREDRLRLLSDLRSELIKLETQRGRGVVDNPGRMRYVKRLIARILTIEHDDELRELAGRINELRSKGLTYDKVSMQLGIKKSMVKRILKTVKAKAEGGSSKPAQ
;
A
#
# COMPACT_ATOMS: atom_id res chain seq x y z
N MET A 1 11.35 9.00 -4.42
CA MET A 1 10.36 9.75 -3.62
C MET A 1 10.32 9.14 -2.24
N SER A 2 10.60 9.92 -1.20
CA SER A 2 10.60 9.41 0.18
C SER A 2 9.19 9.05 0.64
N ARG A 3 9.05 8.28 1.72
CA ARG A 3 7.75 8.00 2.32
C ARG A 3 7.03 9.29 2.73
N GLU A 4 7.77 10.24 3.28
CA GLU A 4 7.21 11.53 3.70
C GLU A 4 6.67 12.32 2.52
N ASP A 5 7.40 12.38 1.41
CA ASP A 5 6.92 13.01 0.19
C ASP A 5 5.62 12.35 -0.28
N ARG A 6 5.50 11.02 -0.17
CA ARG A 6 4.31 10.28 -0.63
C ARG A 6 3.09 10.61 0.20
N LEU A 7 3.27 10.75 1.51
CA LEU A 7 2.22 11.16 2.43
C LEU A 7 1.79 12.62 2.19
N ARG A 8 2.74 13.52 1.92
CA ARG A 8 2.44 14.91 1.54
C ARG A 8 1.63 14.96 0.24
N LEU A 9 2.10 14.29 -0.81
CA LEU A 9 1.39 14.20 -2.08
C LEU A 9 -0.01 13.57 -1.94
N LEU A 10 -0.16 12.54 -1.10
CA LEU A 10 -1.45 11.92 -0.81
C LEU A 10 -2.43 12.90 -0.15
N SER A 11 -1.95 13.73 0.79
CA SER A 11 -2.74 14.78 1.44
C SER A 11 -3.21 15.82 0.43
N ASP A 12 -2.33 16.27 -0.45
CA ASP A 12 -2.65 17.26 -1.48
C ASP A 12 -3.68 16.72 -2.47
N LEU A 13 -3.50 15.48 -2.94
CA LEU A 13 -4.44 14.82 -3.86
C LEU A 13 -5.82 14.60 -3.22
N ARG A 14 -5.88 14.26 -1.92
CA ARG A 14 -7.16 14.15 -1.20
C ARG A 14 -7.86 15.50 -1.09
N SER A 15 -7.11 16.56 -0.81
CA SER A 15 -7.64 17.92 -0.76
C SER A 15 -8.17 18.38 -2.11
N GLU A 16 -7.45 18.07 -3.20
CA GLU A 16 -7.90 18.33 -4.56
C GLU A 16 -9.17 17.55 -4.88
N LEU A 17 -9.23 16.27 -4.50
CA LEU A 17 -10.41 15.43 -4.74
C LEU A 17 -11.66 16.00 -4.04
N ILE A 18 -11.54 16.45 -2.79
CA ILE A 18 -12.65 17.09 -2.05
C ILE A 18 -13.16 18.33 -2.78
N LYS A 19 -12.26 19.17 -3.31
CA LYS A 19 -12.64 20.36 -4.10
C LYS A 19 -13.41 19.96 -5.36
N LEU A 20 -12.92 18.97 -6.11
CA LEU A 20 -13.57 18.48 -7.33
C LEU A 20 -14.94 17.84 -7.04
N GLU A 21 -15.07 17.10 -5.94
CA GLU A 21 -16.34 16.50 -5.54
C GLU A 21 -17.35 17.55 -5.07
N THR A 22 -16.89 18.60 -4.40
CA THR A 22 -17.70 19.76 -4.00
C THR A 22 -18.24 20.51 -5.22
N GLN A 23 -17.38 20.80 -6.21
CA GLN A 23 -17.79 21.45 -7.46
C GLN A 23 -18.86 20.62 -8.18
N ARG A 24 -18.60 19.31 -8.32
CA ARG A 24 -19.55 18.38 -8.94
C ARG A 24 -20.90 18.37 -8.22
N GLY A 25 -20.91 18.39 -6.88
CA GLY A 25 -22.14 18.44 -6.08
C GLY A 25 -22.95 19.72 -6.28
N ARG A 26 -22.30 20.82 -6.68
CA ARG A 26 -22.95 22.10 -7.01
C ARG A 26 -23.38 22.20 -8.49
N GLY A 27 -23.24 21.12 -9.27
CA GLY A 27 -23.54 21.11 -10.70
C GLY A 27 -22.43 21.71 -11.58
N VAL A 28 -21.29 22.09 -11.00
CA VAL A 28 -20.14 22.59 -11.75
C VAL A 28 -19.19 21.43 -12.01
N VAL A 29 -19.11 20.96 -13.25
CA VAL A 29 -18.17 19.91 -13.63
C VAL A 29 -17.15 20.46 -14.61
N ASP A 30 -16.12 21.11 -14.08
CA ASP A 30 -15.12 21.81 -14.88
C ASP A 30 -14.24 20.82 -15.67
N ASN A 31 -13.79 19.73 -15.03
CA ASN A 31 -13.05 18.66 -15.70
C ASN A 31 -13.29 17.26 -15.07
N PRO A 32 -14.22 16.46 -15.62
CA PRO A 32 -14.47 15.10 -15.13
C PRO A 32 -13.25 14.17 -15.21
N GLY A 33 -12.37 14.40 -16.20
CA GLY A 33 -11.15 13.62 -16.42
C GLY A 33 -10.14 13.81 -15.29
N ARG A 34 -10.05 15.01 -14.74
CA ARG A 34 -9.17 15.33 -13.61
C ARG A 34 -9.52 14.52 -12.37
N MET A 35 -10.80 14.39 -12.03
CA MET A 35 -11.24 13.58 -10.88
C MET A 35 -10.81 12.12 -11.01
N ARG A 36 -10.97 11.52 -12.20
CA ARG A 36 -10.52 10.13 -12.45
C ARG A 36 -9.01 10.00 -12.35
N TYR A 37 -8.27 11.01 -12.80
CA TYR A 37 -6.82 11.04 -12.68
C TYR A 37 -6.35 11.11 -11.22
N VAL A 38 -6.90 12.03 -10.42
CA VAL A 38 -6.58 12.17 -8.99
C VAL A 38 -6.88 10.87 -8.23
N LYS A 39 -8.04 10.24 -8.47
CA LYS A 39 -8.37 8.94 -7.85
C LYS A 39 -7.35 7.85 -8.19
N ARG A 40 -6.88 7.79 -9.44
CA ARG A 40 -5.84 6.83 -9.86
C ARG A 40 -4.50 7.12 -9.20
N LEU A 41 -4.11 8.38 -9.07
CA LEU A 41 -2.86 8.75 -8.38
C LEU A 41 -2.90 8.35 -6.90
N ILE A 42 -4.00 8.66 -6.21
CA ILE A 42 -4.22 8.26 -4.81
C ILE A 42 -4.07 6.73 -4.68
N ALA A 43 -4.75 5.96 -5.54
CA ALA A 43 -4.67 4.51 -5.52
C ALA A 43 -3.24 4.00 -5.72
N ARG A 44 -2.47 4.57 -6.66
CA ARG A 44 -1.07 4.20 -6.90
C ARG A 44 -0.19 4.45 -5.68
N ILE A 45 -0.33 5.59 -5.02
CA ILE A 45 0.44 5.90 -3.80
C ILE A 45 0.09 4.91 -2.69
N LEU A 46 -1.19 4.65 -2.48
CA LEU A 46 -1.64 3.69 -1.46
C LEU A 46 -1.14 2.27 -1.74
N THR A 47 -1.07 1.84 -3.00
CA THR A 47 -0.47 0.55 -3.36
C THR A 47 1.00 0.47 -2.97
N ILE A 48 1.77 1.55 -3.22
CA ILE A 48 3.19 1.59 -2.86
C ILE A 48 3.36 1.53 -1.34
N GLU A 49 2.60 2.34 -0.60
CA GLU A 49 2.65 2.33 0.87
C GLU A 49 2.28 0.95 1.43
N HIS A 50 1.22 0.32 0.91
CA HIS A 50 0.81 -1.00 1.34
C HIS A 50 1.88 -2.07 1.07
N ASP A 51 2.53 -2.01 -0.08
CA ASP A 51 3.60 -2.94 -0.43
C ASP A 51 4.84 -2.75 0.46
N ASP A 52 5.18 -1.50 0.80
CA ASP A 52 6.26 -1.19 1.74
C ASP A 52 5.93 -1.68 3.16
N GLU A 53 4.71 -1.47 3.65
CA GLU A 53 4.22 -2.00 4.94
C GLU A 53 4.30 -3.53 5.00
N LEU A 54 3.88 -4.23 3.94
CA LEU A 54 3.97 -5.68 3.86
C LEU A 54 5.41 -6.18 3.90
N ARG A 55 6.34 -5.48 3.23
CA ARG A 55 7.77 -5.82 3.25
C ARG A 55 8.37 -5.61 4.64
N GLU A 56 8.06 -4.49 5.28
CA GLU A 56 8.52 -4.19 6.63
C GLU A 56 8.03 -5.26 7.62
N LEU A 57 6.74 -5.60 7.55
CA LEU A 57 6.15 -6.60 8.42
C LEU A 57 6.70 -8.01 8.14
N ALA A 58 6.97 -8.37 6.89
CA ALA A 58 7.67 -9.60 6.54
C ALA A 58 9.11 -9.62 7.10
N GLY A 59 9.81 -8.48 7.07
CA GLY A 59 11.11 -8.30 7.71
C GLY A 59 11.06 -8.60 9.21
N ARG A 60 10.11 -7.99 9.93
CA ARG A 60 9.88 -8.25 11.36
C ARG A 60 9.56 -9.71 11.65
N ILE A 61 8.71 -10.35 10.82
CA ILE A 61 8.42 -11.79 10.95
C ILE A 61 9.70 -12.63 10.80
N ASN A 62 10.53 -12.34 9.79
CA ASN A 62 11.78 -13.07 9.58
C ASN A 62 12.77 -12.88 10.72
N GLU A 63 12.82 -11.68 11.30
CA GLU A 63 13.66 -11.37 12.45
C GLU A 63 13.22 -12.13 13.72
N LEU A 64 11.92 -12.24 13.96
CA LEU A 64 11.42 -13.07 15.07
C LEU A 64 11.69 -14.56 14.82
N ARG A 65 11.57 -15.02 13.57
CA ARG A 65 11.89 -16.39 13.20
C ARG A 65 13.38 -16.71 13.34
N SER A 66 14.28 -15.78 13.01
CA SER A 66 15.72 -15.99 13.19
C SER A 66 16.10 -16.06 14.68
N LYS A 67 15.36 -15.38 15.55
CA LYS A 67 15.43 -15.53 17.02
C LYS A 67 14.86 -16.86 17.53
N GLY A 68 14.45 -17.77 16.65
CA GLY A 68 13.95 -19.11 17.00
C GLY A 68 12.47 -19.15 17.38
N LEU A 69 11.72 -18.05 17.20
CA LEU A 69 10.28 -18.06 17.52
C LEU A 69 9.50 -18.88 16.48
N THR A 70 8.58 -19.69 16.98
CA THR A 70 7.61 -20.42 16.14
C THR A 70 6.57 -19.48 15.57
N TYR A 71 5.88 -19.89 14.49
CA TYR A 71 4.81 -19.10 13.89
C TYR A 71 3.68 -18.71 14.86
N ASP A 72 3.42 -19.54 15.88
CA ASP A 72 2.42 -19.25 16.91
C ASP A 72 2.89 -18.11 17.82
N LYS A 73 4.14 -18.14 18.27
CA LYS A 73 4.71 -17.05 19.08
C LYS A 73 4.82 -15.74 18.30
N VAL A 74 5.22 -15.81 17.02
CA VAL A 74 5.23 -14.65 16.11
C VAL A 74 3.83 -14.06 15.95
N SER A 75 2.81 -14.91 15.77
CA SER A 75 1.41 -14.52 15.67
C SER A 75 0.93 -13.77 16.92
N MET A 76 1.25 -14.29 18.11
CA MET A 76 0.90 -13.64 19.38
C MET A 76 1.60 -12.30 19.55
N GLN A 77 2.90 -12.22 19.26
CA GLN A 77 3.69 -11.00 19.46
C GLN A 77 3.31 -9.86 18.51
N LEU A 78 3.00 -10.19 17.25
CA LEU A 78 2.60 -9.20 16.24
C LEU A 78 1.08 -8.92 16.25
N GLY A 79 0.29 -9.60 17.09
CA GLY A 79 -1.16 -9.42 17.16
C GLY A 79 -1.90 -9.80 15.87
N ILE A 80 -1.29 -10.64 15.02
CA ILE A 80 -1.87 -11.05 13.72
C ILE A 80 -2.11 -12.55 13.70
N LYS A 81 -3.13 -13.01 12.96
CA LYS A 81 -3.43 -14.44 12.84
C LYS A 81 -2.25 -15.23 12.23
N LYS A 82 -1.99 -16.45 12.70
CA LYS A 82 -0.99 -17.36 12.12
C LYS A 82 -1.12 -17.54 10.60
N SER A 83 -2.36 -17.61 10.10
CA SER A 83 -2.64 -17.69 8.66
C SER A 83 -2.20 -16.44 7.89
N MET A 84 -2.31 -15.26 8.51
CA MET A 84 -1.79 -13.99 7.96
C MET A 84 -0.27 -13.99 7.91
N VAL A 85 0.41 -14.43 8.98
CA VAL A 85 1.89 -14.53 9.02
C VAL A 85 2.42 -15.32 7.81
N LYS A 86 1.85 -16.51 7.56
CA LYS A 86 2.22 -17.36 6.41
C LYS A 86 1.90 -16.69 5.08
N ARG A 87 0.73 -16.06 4.97
CA ARG A 87 0.28 -15.38 3.74
C ARG A 87 1.21 -14.23 3.39
N ILE A 88 1.58 -13.40 4.35
CA ILE A 88 2.45 -12.24 4.15
C ILE A 88 3.82 -12.67 3.65
N LEU A 89 4.45 -13.65 4.30
CA LEU A 89 5.72 -14.21 3.83
C LEU A 89 5.61 -14.77 2.40
N LYS A 90 4.51 -15.47 2.09
CA LYS A 90 4.27 -16.01 0.73
C LYS A 90 4.10 -14.88 -0.29
N THR A 91 3.31 -13.85 0.02
CA THR A 91 3.03 -12.72 -0.88
C THR A 91 4.29 -11.93 -1.16
N VAL A 92 5.09 -11.60 -0.14
CA VAL A 92 6.35 -10.87 -0.32
C VAL A 92 7.36 -11.69 -1.10
N LYS A 93 7.49 -13.00 -0.80
CA LYS A 93 8.35 -13.91 -1.55
C LYS A 93 7.94 -14.01 -3.03
N ALA A 94 6.65 -14.22 -3.32
CA ALA A 94 6.14 -14.31 -4.68
C ALA A 94 6.35 -13.01 -5.48
N LYS A 95 6.19 -11.84 -4.85
CA LYS A 95 6.49 -10.54 -5.49
C LYS A 95 7.99 -10.35 -5.76
N ALA A 96 8.87 -10.87 -4.90
CA ALA A 96 10.32 -10.83 -5.13
C ALA A 96 10.75 -11.75 -6.28
N GLU A 97 10.15 -12.93 -6.39
CA GLU A 97 10.46 -13.93 -7.42
C GLU A 97 9.80 -13.62 -8.78
N GLY A 98 8.61 -13.02 -8.79
CA GLY A 98 7.84 -12.71 -10.00
C GLY A 98 8.18 -11.40 -10.71
N GLY A 99 9.18 -10.66 -10.22
CA GLY A 99 9.55 -9.31 -10.69
C GLY A 99 10.18 -9.21 -12.09
N SER A 100 10.25 -10.30 -12.86
CA SER A 100 10.87 -10.33 -14.20
C SER A 100 9.92 -10.67 -15.36
N SER A 101 8.60 -10.53 -15.19
CA SER A 101 7.64 -10.70 -16.30
C SER A 101 7.15 -9.37 -16.88
N LYS A 102 8.03 -8.76 -17.70
CA LYS A 102 7.86 -7.78 -18.80
C LYS A 102 7.04 -6.48 -18.60
N PRO A 103 7.51 -5.35 -19.20
CA PRO A 103 6.74 -4.13 -19.31
C PRO A 103 5.60 -4.34 -20.32
N ALA A 104 4.36 -4.07 -19.91
CA ALA A 104 3.25 -3.97 -20.84
C ALA A 104 3.24 -2.55 -21.42
N GLN A 105 3.80 -2.46 -22.63
CA GLN A 105 3.59 -1.50 -23.74
C GLN A 105 3.33 -0.03 -23.40
#